data_AF-A0A1V6GQL3-F1
#
_entry.id   AF-A0A1V6GQL3-F1
#
_cell.length_a   1.000
_cell.length_b   1.000
_cell.length_c   1.000
_cell.angle_alpha   90.00
_cell.angle_beta   90.00
_cell.angle_gamma   90.00
#
_symmetry.space_group_name_H-M   'P 1'
#
loop_
_entity.id
_entity.type
_entity.pdbx_description
1 polymer ?
#
loop_
_entity_poly.entity_id
_entity_poly.type
_entity_poly.pdbx_seq_one_letter_code
_entity_poly.pdbx_strand_id
1 'polypeptide(L)'
;MAKTKKQAIDREHLVDAFKALSNETRLAIFEQIRKGCCGPGRIGIDSRPAVCEVASTVNVAPSTISHHIKELRRARLISCERRGQTIL
;
A
#
# COMPACT_ATOMS: atom_id res chain seq x y z
N MET A 1 0.95 -20.17 -22.14
CA MET A 1 0.38 -18.87 -22.54
C MET A 1 -0.71 -18.49 -21.53
N ALA A 2 -0.37 -17.72 -20.49
CA ALA A 2 -1.32 -17.33 -19.46
C ALA A 2 -2.10 -16.09 -19.91
N LYS A 3 -3.42 -16.22 -20.02
CA LYS A 3 -4.34 -15.12 -20.38
C LYS A 3 -4.33 -14.09 -19.26
N THR A 4 -3.69 -12.93 -19.48
CA THR A 4 -3.84 -11.76 -18.61
C THR A 4 -5.28 -11.26 -18.72
N LYS A 5 -6.15 -11.66 -17.78
CA LYS A 5 -7.48 -11.05 -17.65
C LYS A 5 -7.28 -9.58 -17.28
N LYS A 6 -7.49 -8.69 -18.25
CA LYS A 6 -7.62 -7.25 -18.00
C LYS A 6 -8.87 -7.05 -17.15
N GLN A 7 -8.73 -6.96 -15.82
CA GLN A 7 -9.85 -6.61 -14.96
C GLN A 7 -10.30 -5.20 -15.37
N ALA A 8 -11.55 -5.07 -15.81
CA ALA A 8 -12.17 -3.76 -15.93
C ALA A 8 -12.23 -3.15 -14.53
N ILE A 9 -11.67 -1.96 -14.36
CA ILE A 9 -11.77 -1.25 -13.08
C ILE A 9 -13.23 -0.79 -12.96
N ASP A 10 -13.96 -1.36 -12.01
CA ASP A 10 -15.34 -0.97 -11.73
C ASP A 10 -15.38 0.42 -11.09
N ARG A 11 -16.43 1.20 -11.37
CA ARG A 11 -16.66 2.52 -10.77
C ARG A 11 -16.70 2.43 -9.25
N GLU A 12 -17.27 1.37 -8.69
CA GLU A 12 -17.28 1.16 -7.23
C GLU A 12 -15.85 1.05 -6.67
N HIS A 13 -14.97 0.34 -7.37
CA HIS A 13 -13.58 0.20 -6.95
C HIS A 13 -12.83 1.53 -7.02
N LEU A 14 -13.08 2.35 -8.04
CA LEU A 14 -12.54 3.72 -8.12
C LEU A 14 -13.02 4.59 -6.96
N VAL A 15 -14.30 4.53 -6.61
CA VAL A 15 -14.88 5.28 -5.49
C VAL A 15 -14.19 4.89 -4.18
N ASP A 16 -13.99 3.60 -3.94
CA ASP A 16 -13.31 3.13 -2.72
C ASP A 16 -11.83 3.51 -2.69
N ALA A 17 -11.15 3.45 -3.83
CA ALA A 17 -9.78 3.92 -3.98
C ALA A 17 -9.65 5.41 -3.66
N PHE A 18 -10.52 6.26 -4.22
CA PHE A 18 -10.49 7.70 -3.96
C PHE A 18 -10.87 8.04 -2.52
N LYS A 19 -11.86 7.35 -1.94
CA LYS A 19 -12.21 7.49 -0.52
C LYS A 19 -11.06 7.09 0.39
N ALA A 20 -10.25 6.11 0.00
CA ALA A 20 -9.07 5.71 0.75
C ALA A 20 -7.93 6.75 0.63
N LEU A 21 -7.71 7.29 -0.57
CA LEU A 21 -6.65 8.26 -0.84
C LEU A 21 -6.98 9.70 -0.42
N SER A 22 -8.24 10.05 -0.15
CA SER A 22 -8.65 11.39 0.29
C SER A 22 -8.24 11.76 1.72
N ASN A 23 -7.49 10.90 2.40
CA ASN A 23 -6.94 11.17 3.73
C ASN A 23 -5.42 11.37 3.61
N GLU A 24 -4.91 12.47 4.16
CA GLU A 24 -3.52 12.89 4.09
C GLU A 24 -2.53 11.79 4.49
N THR A 25 -2.79 11.11 5.61
CA THR A 25 -1.91 10.05 6.13
C THR A 25 -1.92 8.83 5.23
N ARG A 26 -3.10 8.41 4.75
CA ARG A 26 -3.21 7.27 3.81
C ARG A 26 -2.54 7.58 2.47
N LEU A 27 -2.64 8.80 1.97
CA LEU A 27 -1.94 9.22 0.76
C LEU A 27 -0.42 9.19 0.95
N ALA A 28 0.07 9.76 2.05
CA ALA A 28 1.49 9.76 2.37
C ALA A 28 2.05 8.32 2.51
N ILE A 29 1.33 7.43 3.20
CA ILE A 29 1.67 5.99 3.30
C ILE A 29 1.74 5.35 1.92
N PHE A 30 0.71 5.56 1.09
CA PHE A 30 0.65 5.00 -0.26
C PHE A 30 1.82 5.48 -1.13
N GLU A 31 2.16 6.77 -1.06
CA GLU A 31 3.31 7.32 -1.76
C GLU A 31 4.64 6.76 -1.27
N GLN A 32 4.82 6.56 0.03
CA GLN A 32 6.03 5.96 0.59
C GLN A 32 6.19 4.51 0.11
N ILE A 33 5.12 3.72 0.15
CA ILE A 33 5.12 2.35 -0.39
C ILE A 33 5.46 2.37 -1.88
N ARG A 34 4.84 3.29 -2.65
CA ARG A 34 5.13 3.45 -4.08
C ARG A 34 6.58 3.84 -4.34
N LYS A 35 7.16 4.76 -3.56
CA LYS A 35 8.56 5.18 -3.66
C LYS A 35 9.53 4.05 -3.31
N GLY A 36 9.22 3.24 -2.28
CA GLY A 36 10.00 2.06 -1.91
C GLY A 36 9.96 0.95 -2.98
N CYS A 37 8.80 0.74 -3.60
CA CYS A 37 8.61 -0.25 -4.67
C CYS A 37 9.05 0.21 -6.07
N CYS A 38 9.19 1.53 -6.31
CA CYS A 38 9.43 2.09 -7.65
C CYS A 38 10.46 3.23 -7.64
N GLY A 39 11.45 3.21 -6.74
CA GLY A 39 12.58 4.13 -6.77
C GLY A 39 13.45 3.91 -8.03
N PRO A 40 14.16 4.95 -8.53
CA PRO A 40 15.06 4.79 -9.68
C PRO A 40 16.08 3.68 -9.38
N GLY A 41 16.07 2.62 -10.20
CA GLY A 41 16.95 1.45 -10.05
C GLY A 41 16.39 0.28 -9.22
N ARG A 42 15.17 0.38 -8.66
CA ARG A 42 14.53 -0.69 -7.88
C ARG A 42 13.18 -1.06 -8.48
N ILE A 43 13.22 -1.79 -9.60
CA ILE A 43 12.06 -2.57 -10.06
C ILE A 43 12.37 -4.02 -9.69
N GLY A 44 12.02 -4.41 -8.48
CA GLY A 44 12.31 -5.73 -7.95
C GLY A 44 11.48 -6.02 -6.70
N ILE A 45 11.00 -7.25 -6.59
CA ILE A 45 10.08 -7.76 -5.55
C ILE A 45 10.72 -7.72 -4.15
N ASP A 46 12.03 -7.45 -4.07
CA ASP A 46 12.87 -7.46 -2.87
C ASP A 46 12.87 -6.14 -2.08
N SER A 47 12.16 -5.10 -2.53
CA SER A 47 12.02 -3.83 -1.79
C SER A 47 10.58 -3.59 -1.33
N ARG A 48 10.07 -4.50 -0.50
CA ARG A 48 8.78 -4.32 0.20
C ARG A 48 9.06 -3.67 1.56
N PRO A 49 8.68 -2.38 1.75
CA PRO A 49 8.94 -1.72 3.02
C PRO A 49 8.07 -2.37 4.11
N ALA A 50 8.68 -2.68 5.26
CA ALA A 50 7.92 -3.17 6.40
C ALA A 50 6.97 -2.08 6.90
N VAL A 51 5.80 -2.45 7.43
CA VAL A 51 4.82 -1.48 7.97
C VAL A 51 5.47 -0.55 9.02
N CYS A 52 6.41 -1.06 9.81
CA CYS A 52 7.16 -0.26 10.78
C CYS A 52 8.07 0.79 10.12
N GLU A 53 8.74 0.46 9.01
CA GLU A 53 9.59 1.40 8.26
C GLU A 53 8.77 2.52 7.64
N VAL A 54 7.59 2.17 7.12
CA VAL A 54 6.64 3.17 6.64
C VAL A 54 6.20 4.06 7.81
N ALA A 55 5.83 3.50 8.97
CA ALA A 55 5.40 4.26 10.16
C ALA A 55 6.43 5.29 10.62
N SER A 56 7.69 4.88 10.70
CA SER A 56 8.81 5.75 11.06
C SER A 56 9.01 6.88 10.06
N THR A 57 8.78 6.63 8.77
CA THR A 57 8.94 7.63 7.70
C THR A 57 7.80 8.65 7.68
N VAL A 58 6.57 8.24 8.01
CA VAL A 58 5.41 9.16 8.05
C VAL A 58 5.21 9.82 9.41
N ASN A 59 6.05 9.52 10.41
CA ASN A 59 5.95 10.01 11.80
C ASN A 59 4.59 9.75 12.44
N VAL A 60 4.02 8.57 12.20
CA VAL A 60 2.71 8.15 12.74
C VAL A 60 2.90 7.00 13.72
N ALA A 61 2.11 6.99 14.79
CA ALA A 61 2.13 5.90 15.76
C ALA A 61 1.83 4.53 15.08
N PRO A 62 2.56 3.44 15.45
CA PRO A 62 2.34 2.10 14.88
C PRO A 62 0.91 1.53 15.03
N SER A 63 0.18 1.98 16.05
CA SER A 63 -1.24 1.63 16.25
C SER A 63 -2.14 2.26 15.18
N THR A 64 -1.86 3.50 14.80
CA THR A 64 -2.65 4.27 13.82
C THR A 64 -2.33 3.84 12.38
N ILE A 65 -1.07 3.47 12.08
CA ILE A 65 -0.70 3.02 10.73
C ILE A 65 -1.37 1.70 10.34
N SER A 66 -1.54 0.77 11.30
CA SER A 66 -2.20 -0.52 11.03
C SER A 66 -3.63 -0.34 10.53
N HIS A 67 -4.35 0.65 11.07
CA HIS A 67 -5.68 1.02 10.60
C HIS A 67 -5.62 1.55 9.15
N HIS A 68 -4.71 2.47 8.86
CA HIS A 68 -4.54 3.03 7.52
C HIS A 68 -4.16 1.97 6.47
N ILE A 69 -3.25 1.04 6.81
CA ILE A 69 -2.86 -0.08 5.94
C ILE A 69 -4.06 -1.01 5.67
N LYS A 70 -4.89 -1.29 6.69
CA LYS A 70 -6.11 -2.09 6.51
C LYS A 70 -7.09 -1.43 5.54
N GLU A 71 -7.28 -0.13 5.63
CA GLU A 71 -8.17 0.62 4.73
C GLU A 71 -7.62 0.69 3.30
N LEU A 72 -6.32 0.93 3.13
CA LEU A 72 -5.67 0.90 1.81
C LEU A 72 -5.74 -0.50 1.16
N ARG A 73 -5.58 -1.56 1.94
CA ARG A 73 -5.73 -2.95 1.48
C ARG A 73 -7.18 -3.26 1.10
N ARG A 74 -8.16 -2.78 1.87
CA ARG A 74 -9.60 -2.94 1.55
C ARG A 74 -9.95 -2.29 0.21
N ALA A 75 -9.39 -1.11 -0.06
CA ALA A 75 -9.51 -0.42 -1.35
C ALA A 75 -8.65 -1.05 -2.47
N ARG A 76 -7.97 -2.17 -2.21
CA ARG A 76 -7.08 -2.89 -3.14
C ARG A 76 -5.96 -2.01 -3.73
N LEU A 77 -5.52 -0.99 -2.97
CA LEU A 77 -4.43 -0.09 -3.37
C LEU A 77 -3.06 -0.69 -3.03
N ILE A 78 -2.98 -1.52 -1.99
CA ILE A 78 -1.77 -2.20 -1.55
C ILE A 78 -2.05 -3.67 -1.27
N SER A 79 -1.00 -4.48 -1.35
CA SER A 79 -0.99 -5.86 -0.85
C SER A 79 -0.09 -5.92 0.39
N CYS A 80 -0.43 -6.81 1.32
CA CYS A 80 0.40 -7.05 2.50
C CYS A 80 0.70 -8.54 2.64
N GLU A 81 1.93 -8.90 2.99
CA GLU A 81 2.39 -10.26 3.23
C GLU A 81 2.95 -10.36 4.64
N ARG A 82 2.44 -11.30 5.44
CA ARG A 82 2.96 -11.50 6.80
C ARG A 82 4.15 -12.46 6.75
N ARG A 83 5.33 -11.99 7.12
CA ARG A 83 6.55 -12.79 7.31
C ARG A 83 6.92 -12.85 8.78
N GLY A 84 6.54 -13.94 9.44
CA GLY A 84 6.74 -14.11 10.88
C GLY A 84 5.95 -13.10 11.69
N GLN A 85 6.62 -12.31 12.53
CA GLN A 85 6.01 -11.22 13.31
C GLN A 85 5.88 -9.90 12.51
N THR A 86 6.44 -9.85 11.30
CA THR A 86 6.51 -8.63 10.47
C THR A 86 5.44 -8.67 9.37
N ILE A 87 4.79 -7.53 9.12
CA ILE A 87 3.90 -7.33 7.97
C ILE A 87 4.68 -6.49 6.94
N LEU A 88 4.84 -7.05 5.74
CA LEU A 88 5.43 -6.44 4.53
C LEU A 88 4.32 -6.05 3.54
#